data_AF-A0A7V9M8G0-F1
#
_entry.id   AF-A0A7V9M8G0-F1
#
_cell.length_a   1.000
_cell.length_b   1.000
_cell.length_c   1.000
_cell.angle_alpha   90.00
_cell.angle_beta   90.00
_cell.angle_gamma   90.00
#
_symmetry.space_group_name_H-M   'P 1'
#
loop_
_entity.id
_entity.type
_entity.pdbx_description
1 polymer ?
#
loop_
_entity_poly.entity_id
_entity_poly.type
_entity_poly.pdbx_seq_one_letter_code
_entity_poly.pdbx_strand_id
1 'polypeptide(L)'
;MSTSPDIAGKTEDRLIGFISKWLGRHMGNEELRRQIAGSGTEGLSPGQVEAVEELAEELDRVAPGERGHVEMVARETVEVLALGE
;
A
#
# COMPACT_ATOMS: atom_id res chain seq x y z
N MET A 1 -5.45 12.47 22.31
CA MET A 1 -6.05 12.59 20.96
C MET A 1 -6.21 11.16 20.46
N SER A 2 -7.44 10.64 20.47
CA SER A 2 -7.73 9.32 19.91
C SER A 2 -7.81 9.49 18.40
N THR A 3 -6.76 9.13 17.68
CA THR A 3 -6.91 8.70 16.29
C THR A 3 -7.84 7.49 16.35
N SER A 4 -9.12 7.72 16.01
CA SER A 4 -10.16 6.71 16.19
C SER A 4 -9.80 5.47 15.36
N PRO A 5 -9.91 4.26 15.92
CA PRO A 5 -9.64 3.02 15.19
C PRO A 5 -10.45 2.90 13.89
N ASP A 6 -11.61 3.58 13.82
CA ASP A 6 -12.41 3.72 12.61
C ASP A 6 -11.71 4.40 11.42
N ILE A 7 -10.76 5.32 11.67
CA ILE A 7 -10.01 6.00 10.61
C ILE A 7 -8.88 5.11 10.11
N ALA A 8 -8.16 4.45 11.03
CA ALA A 8 -7.10 3.49 10.72
C ALA A 8 -7.64 2.35 9.85
N GLY A 9 -8.71 1.68 10.29
CA GLY A 9 -9.34 0.58 9.54
C GLY A 9 -9.79 0.99 8.13
N LYS A 10 -10.32 2.21 7.97
CA LYS A 10 -10.71 2.72 6.64
C LYS A 10 -9.52 3.02 5.75
N THR A 11 -8.38 3.41 6.29
CA THR A 11 -7.15 3.66 5.53
C THR A 11 -6.51 2.33 5.11
N GLU A 12 -6.40 1.37 6.04
CA GLU A 12 -5.93 0.00 5.79
C GLU A 12 -6.75 -0.69 4.69
N ASP A 13 -8.08 -0.74 4.84
CA ASP A 13 -8.98 -1.39 3.88
C ASP A 13 -8.85 -0.81 2.46
N ARG A 14 -8.69 0.52 2.36
CA ARG A 14 -8.52 1.20 1.07
C ARG A 14 -7.19 0.81 0.41
N LEU A 15 -6.09 0.87 1.17
CA LEU A 15 -4.76 0.51 0.69
C LEU A 15 -4.71 -0.96 0.26
N ILE A 16 -5.21 -1.88 1.10
CA ILE A 16 -5.33 -3.30 0.76
C ILE A 16 -6.12 -3.49 -0.53
N GLY A 17 -7.23 -2.78 -0.69
CA GLY A 17 -8.06 -2.84 -1.89
C GLY A 17 -7.34 -2.38 -3.18
N PHE A 18 -6.54 -1.31 -3.11
CA PHE A 18 -5.77 -0.84 -4.26
C PHE A 18 -4.63 -1.78 -4.62
N ILE A 19 -3.86 -2.22 -3.63
CA ILE A 19 -2.74 -3.14 -3.82
C ILE A 19 -3.23 -4.48 -4.38
N SER A 20 -4.34 -5.02 -3.84
CA SER A 20 -4.97 -6.25 -4.34
C SER A 20 -5.42 -6.13 -5.80
N LYS A 21 -6.00 -5.00 -6.21
CA LYS A 21 -6.37 -4.75 -7.61
C LYS A 21 -5.15 -4.71 -8.53
N TRP A 22 -4.05 -4.11 -8.07
CA TRP A 22 -2.80 -4.05 -8.82
C TRP A 22 -2.15 -5.41 -8.97
N LEU A 23 -2.11 -6.22 -7.91
CA LEU A 23 -1.67 -7.63 -7.94
C LEU A 23 -2.51 -8.46 -8.91
N GLY A 24 -3.83 -8.22 -8.95
CA GLY A 24 -4.75 -8.82 -9.93
C GLY A 24 -4.63 -8.30 -11.36
N ARG A 25 -3.65 -7.42 -11.66
CA ARG A 25 -3.44 -6.79 -12.97
C ARG A 25 -4.63 -5.95 -13.48
N HIS A 26 -5.49 -5.50 -12.57
CA HIS A 26 -6.58 -4.56 -12.88
C HIS A 26 -6.14 -3.09 -12.77
N MET A 27 -4.89 -2.84 -12.37
CA MET A 27 -4.33 -1.50 -12.14
C MET A 27 -2.86 -1.40 -12.58
N GLY A 28 -2.51 -0.27 -13.18
CA GLY A 28 -1.14 0.08 -13.57
C GLY A 28 -0.30 0.61 -12.40
N ASN A 29 1.03 0.70 -12.57
CA ASN A 29 1.93 1.17 -11.52
C ASN A 29 1.67 2.64 -11.15
N GLU A 30 1.52 3.50 -12.16
CA GLU A 30 1.22 4.92 -11.96
C GLU A 30 -0.10 5.13 -11.23
N GLU A 31 -1.11 4.33 -11.56
CA GLU A 31 -2.41 4.42 -10.88
C GLU A 31 -2.31 3.98 -9.42
N LEU A 32 -1.63 2.87 -9.13
CA LEU A 32 -1.40 2.44 -7.74
C LEU A 32 -0.66 3.51 -6.94
N ARG A 33 0.40 4.09 -7.52
CA ARG A 33 1.17 5.18 -6.89
C ARG A 33 0.28 6.37 -6.53
N ARG A 34 -0.59 6.81 -7.44
CA ARG A 34 -1.53 7.92 -7.17
C ARG A 34 -2.49 7.60 -6.05
N GLN A 35 -3.02 6.37 -6.00
CA GLN A 35 -3.96 5.96 -4.96
C GLN A 35 -3.30 5.86 -3.58
N ILE A 36 -2.06 5.36 -3.50
CA ILE A 36 -1.26 5.33 -2.26
C ILE A 36 -1.04 6.76 -1.76
N ALA A 37 -0.53 7.66 -2.62
CA ALA A 37 -0.30 9.05 -2.25
C ALA A 37 -1.59 9.79 -1.83
N GLY A 38 -2.71 9.47 -2.47
CA GLY A 38 -4.02 10.08 -2.17
C GLY A 38 -4.71 9.52 -0.92
N SER A 39 -4.36 8.32 -0.47
CA SER A 39 -4.93 7.70 0.73
C SER A 39 -4.35 8.25 2.02
N GLY A 40 -3.10 8.73 1.95
CA GLY A 40 -2.34 9.15 3.13
C GLY A 40 -2.02 7.98 4.07
N THR A 41 -1.41 8.31 5.20
CA THR A 41 -0.97 7.34 6.23
C THR A 41 -1.64 7.59 7.58
N GLU A 42 -2.71 8.39 7.61
CA GLU A 42 -3.42 8.72 8.83
C GLU A 42 -4.03 7.46 9.48
N GLY A 43 -3.64 7.23 10.74
CA GLY A 43 -4.12 6.11 11.55
C GLY A 43 -3.30 4.84 11.43
N LEU A 44 -2.32 4.78 10.53
CA LEU A 44 -1.42 3.63 10.41
C LEU A 44 -0.40 3.57 11.56
N SER A 45 0.00 2.35 11.92
CA SER A 45 1.16 2.09 12.77
C SER A 45 2.45 2.54 12.06
N PRO A 46 3.55 2.78 12.78
CA PRO A 46 4.84 3.05 12.15
C PRO A 46 5.30 1.95 11.16
N GLY A 47 5.06 0.67 11.47
CA GLY A 47 5.41 -0.45 10.59
C GLY A 47 4.59 -0.47 9.30
N GLN A 48 3.29 -0.20 9.40
CA GLN A 48 2.41 -0.02 8.26
C GLN A 48 2.80 1.18 7.39
N VAL A 49 3.21 2.30 8.01
CA VAL A 49 3.71 3.47 7.25
C VAL A 49 4.96 3.10 6.47
N GLU A 50 5.93 2.46 7.11
CA GLU A 50 7.18 2.02 6.49
C GLU A 50 6.91 1.09 5.30
N ALA A 51 6.05 0.09 5.46
CA ALA A 51 5.70 -0.85 4.39
C ALA A 51 4.99 -0.18 3.19
N VAL A 52 4.18 0.86 3.43
CA VAL A 52 3.50 1.62 2.37
C VAL A 52 4.47 2.56 1.65
N GLU A 53 5.40 3.18 2.38
CA GLU A 53 6.45 4.03 1.82
C GLU A 53 7.42 3.21 0.96
N GLU A 54 7.85 2.04 1.44
CA GLU A 54 8.70 1.11 0.69
C GLU A 54 8.05 0.70 -0.64
N LEU A 55 6.77 0.31 -0.61
CA LEU A 55 6.04 0.00 -1.83
C LEU A 55 5.97 1.20 -2.79
N ALA A 56 5.77 2.41 -2.28
CA ALA A 56 5.72 3.61 -3.10
C ALA A 56 7.08 3.93 -3.76
N GLU A 57 8.19 3.69 -3.05
CA GLU A 57 9.55 3.82 -3.59
C GLU A 57 9.84 2.78 -4.67
N GLU A 58 9.46 1.53 -4.45
CA GLU A 58 9.66 0.46 -5.43
C GLU A 58 8.82 0.68 -6.71
N LEU A 59 7.61 1.24 -6.56
CA LEU A 59 6.79 1.67 -7.70
C LEU A 59 7.42 2.82 -8.50
N ASP A 60 8.29 3.64 -7.90
CA ASP A 60 9.05 4.69 -8.61
C ASP A 60 10.25 4.14 -9.38
N ARG A 61 10.86 3.08 -8.86
CA ARG A 61 12.08 2.48 -9.43
C ARG A 61 11.79 1.46 -10.52
N VAL A 62 10.60 0.86 -10.51
CA VAL A 62 10.27 -0.27 -11.38
C VAL A 62 10.18 0.11 -12.86
N ALA A 63 10.96 -0.58 -13.68
CA ALA A 63 10.90 -0.44 -15.12
C ALA A 63 9.61 -1.09 -15.69
N PRO A 64 9.09 -0.59 -16.84
CA PRO A 64 7.97 -1.24 -17.52
C PRO A 64 8.29 -2.71 -17.83
N GLY A 65 7.51 -3.63 -17.25
CA GLY A 65 7.67 -5.08 -17.44
C GLY A 65 8.39 -5.82 -16.30
N GLU A 66 9.01 -5.12 -15.35
CA GLU A 66 9.80 -5.74 -14.26
C GLU A 66 9.06 -5.76 -12.92
N ARG A 67 7.82 -6.26 -12.90
CA ARG A 67 6.95 -6.23 -11.71
C ARG A 67 7.31 -7.23 -10.60
N GLY A 68 8.18 -8.21 -10.84
CA GLY A 68 8.36 -9.35 -9.93
C GLY A 68 8.75 -8.99 -8.50
N HIS A 69 9.71 -8.07 -8.33
CA HIS A 69 10.13 -7.61 -7.00
C HIS A 69 9.04 -6.75 -6.34
N VAL A 70 8.44 -5.82 -7.08
CA VAL A 70 7.34 -4.98 -6.58
C VAL A 70 6.12 -5.82 -6.17
N GLU A 71 5.85 -6.93 -6.86
CA GLU A 71 4.79 -7.86 -6.48
C GLU A 71 5.07 -8.61 -5.17
N MET A 72 6.34 -8.79 -4.81
CA MET A 72 6.72 -9.33 -3.50
C MET A 72 6.45 -8.31 -2.41
N VAL A 73 7.00 -7.10 -2.56
CA VAL A 73 6.82 -5.98 -1.61
C VAL A 73 5.34 -5.67 -1.44
N ALA A 74 4.56 -5.62 -2.52
CA ALA A 74 3.12 -5.40 -2.47
C ALA A 74 2.35 -6.46 -1.65
N ARG A 75 2.78 -7.73 -1.68
CA ARG A 75 2.16 -8.79 -0.87
C ARG A 75 2.51 -8.62 0.60
N GLU A 76 3.77 -8.30 0.90
CA GLU A 76 4.25 -8.00 2.25
C GLU A 76 3.53 -6.78 2.85
N THR A 77 3.37 -5.70 2.08
CA THR A 77 2.60 -4.52 2.52
C THR A 77 1.14 -4.88 2.85
N VAL A 78 0.49 -5.75 2.07
CA VAL A 78 -0.88 -6.20 2.37
C VAL A 78 -0.93 -7.01 3.67
N GLU A 79 0.06 -7.85 3.92
CA GLU A 79 0.17 -8.63 5.14
C GLU A 79 0.32 -7.71 6.36
N VAL A 80 1.27 -6.77 6.32
CA VAL A 80 1.49 -5.79 7.40
C VAL A 80 0.22 -4.96 7.67
N LEU A 81 -0.44 -4.46 6.62
CA LEU A 81 -1.69 -3.71 6.74
C LEU A 81 -2.82 -4.56 7.35
N ALA A 82 -2.94 -5.83 6.99
CA ALA A 82 -3.98 -6.71 7.50
C ALA A 82 -3.74 -7.18 8.94
N LEU A 83 -2.47 -7.30 9.36
CA LEU A 83 -2.10 -7.74 10.70
C LEU A 83 -2.01 -6.60 11.72
N GLY A 84 -1.84 -5.35 11.26
CA GLY A 84 -1.75 -4.19 12.14
C GLY A 84 -0.37 -4.01 12.82
N GLU A 85 0.69 -4.55 12.20
CA GLU A 85 2.05 -4.59 12.75
C GLU A 85 2.86 -3.31 12.48
#